data_AF-A0A9W8A578-F1
#
_entry.id   AF-A0A9W8A578-F1
#
_cell.length_a   1.000
_cell.length_b   1.000
_cell.length_c   1.000
_cell.angle_alpha   90.00
_cell.angle_beta   90.00
_cell.angle_gamma   90.00
#
_symmetry.space_group_name_H-M   'P 1'
#
loop_
_entity.id
_entity.type
_entity.pdbx_description
1 polymer ?
#
loop_
_entity_poly.entity_id
_entity_poly.type
_entity_poly.pdbx_seq_one_letter_code
_entity_poly.pdbx_strand_id
1 'polypeptide(L)'
;MRFVTVITLLALFSVFAVVHSKEDNCDSGELDDCSGEPGDSHDDTNPDNSGNPSDSSEPDDNDGNSDSKSGSGEATYYEPGLGACGYQNDNTEYVAAINAVDGSDKAAFCGKKVCITYKGTEDGMDNGVKTRPGKVTVTLVDLCPGCAKGDIDLSHPAFLKLTGDLGPGRVQMSWQYC
;
A
#
# COMPACT_ATOMS: atom_id res chain seq x y z
N MET A 1 65.83 -20.98 -12.98
CA MET A 1 64.61 -20.17 -13.16
C MET A 1 64.83 -18.91 -12.31
N ARG A 2 64.83 -17.68 -12.84
CA ARG A 2 63.71 -16.92 -13.46
C ARG A 2 62.51 -16.77 -12.53
N PHE A 3 62.50 -15.65 -11.79
CA PHE A 3 61.45 -14.62 -11.87
C PHE A 3 62.13 -13.24 -11.82
N VAL A 4 61.50 -12.19 -12.34
CA VAL A 4 62.17 -10.94 -12.75
C VAL A 4 61.47 -9.69 -12.20
N THR A 5 62.25 -8.71 -11.77
CA THR A 5 61.80 -7.41 -11.26
C THR A 5 61.49 -6.40 -12.38
N VAL A 6 60.23 -5.99 -12.52
CA VAL A 6 59.76 -4.69 -13.09
C VAL A 6 58.41 -4.42 -12.38
N ILE A 7 58.29 -3.48 -11.43
CA ILE A 7 58.33 -2.01 -11.50
C ILE A 7 57.07 -1.41 -12.18
N THR A 8 56.36 -0.63 -11.36
CA THR A 8 55.19 0.25 -11.61
C THR A 8 54.88 0.69 -13.05
N LEU A 9 53.58 0.63 -13.40
CA LEU A 9 52.97 1.63 -14.29
C LEU A 9 51.58 2.03 -13.76
N LEU A 10 51.42 3.30 -13.39
CA LEU A 10 50.12 3.91 -13.07
C LEU A 10 49.47 4.41 -14.36
N ALA A 11 48.34 3.83 -14.76
CA ALA A 11 47.59 4.24 -15.94
C ALA A 11 46.53 5.30 -15.59
N LEU A 12 46.95 6.54 -15.37
CA LEU A 12 46.05 7.70 -15.38
C LEU A 12 45.83 8.14 -16.84
N PHE A 13 44.65 7.86 -17.40
CA PHE A 13 44.17 8.51 -18.62
C PHE A 13 42.68 8.82 -18.53
N SER A 14 42.38 10.11 -18.36
CA SER A 14 41.02 10.65 -18.38
C SER A 14 40.48 10.73 -19.81
N VAL A 15 39.19 10.47 -19.98
CA VAL A 15 38.41 10.99 -21.11
C VAL A 15 37.15 11.66 -20.54
N PHE A 16 36.86 12.87 -21.01
CA PHE A 16 35.70 13.63 -20.57
C PHE A 16 34.40 12.98 -21.04
N ALA A 17 33.48 12.70 -20.13
CA ALA A 17 32.06 12.59 -20.45
C ALA A 17 31.44 13.99 -20.40
N VAL A 18 31.46 14.72 -21.53
CA VAL A 18 30.65 15.92 -21.69
C VAL A 18 29.19 15.49 -21.84
N VAL A 19 28.40 15.68 -20.80
CA VAL A 19 26.93 15.67 -20.88
C VAL A 19 26.48 17.12 -20.85
N HIS A 20 25.64 17.49 -21.81
CA HIS A 20 25.17 18.86 -22.02
C HIS A 20 23.64 18.91 -21.92
N SER A 21 23.08 20.09 -21.66
CA SER A 21 21.74 20.32 -21.09
C SER A 21 21.68 19.98 -19.58
N LYS A 22 20.93 20.72 -18.76
CA LYS A 22 19.88 21.71 -19.10
C LYS A 22 19.96 22.92 -18.16
N GLU A 23 20.03 24.12 -18.72
CA GLU A 23 19.94 25.39 -17.97
C GLU A 23 18.55 26.01 -18.16
N ASP A 24 17.55 25.48 -17.45
CA ASP A 24 16.24 26.14 -17.34
C ASP A 24 16.29 27.13 -16.17
N ASN A 25 16.56 28.40 -16.46
CA ASN A 25 16.78 29.43 -15.45
C ASN A 25 15.47 29.93 -14.83
N CYS A 26 15.08 29.38 -13.68
CA CYS A 26 13.98 29.89 -12.86
C CYS A 26 14.42 31.04 -11.95
N ASP A 27 14.69 32.22 -12.53
CA ASP A 27 14.93 33.46 -11.77
C ASP A 27 14.08 34.62 -12.31
N SER A 28 13.01 34.92 -11.57
CA SER A 28 12.35 36.24 -11.45
C SER A 28 11.30 36.10 -10.34
N GLY A 29 11.47 36.85 -9.24
CA GLY A 29 10.52 36.88 -8.13
C GLY A 29 9.40 37.90 -8.32
N GLU A 30 8.77 38.26 -7.19
CA GLU A 30 7.70 39.23 -7.03
C GLU A 30 6.31 38.85 -7.58
N LEU A 31 5.52 38.30 -6.66
CA LEU A 31 4.09 38.57 -6.39
C LEU A 31 3.33 39.48 -7.36
N ASP A 32 2.17 39.00 -7.83
CA ASP A 32 0.93 39.78 -7.78
C ASP A 32 -0.31 38.86 -7.70
N ASP A 33 -1.35 39.31 -7.00
CA ASP A 33 -2.65 38.62 -6.83
C ASP A 33 -3.69 39.16 -7.83
N CYS A 34 -4.55 38.28 -8.35
CA CYS A 34 -5.73 38.68 -9.13
C CYS A 34 -6.79 37.55 -9.14
N SER A 35 -7.52 37.42 -8.03
CA SER A 35 -8.81 36.73 -8.00
C SER A 35 -9.96 37.70 -8.33
N GLY A 36 -10.97 37.28 -9.10
CA GLY A 36 -12.14 38.13 -9.39
C GLY A 36 -13.16 37.62 -10.43
N GLU A 37 -14.34 37.23 -9.96
CA GLU A 37 -15.63 37.37 -10.67
C GLU A 37 -16.37 38.61 -10.08
N PRO A 38 -17.26 39.34 -10.80
CA PRO A 38 -18.67 38.88 -10.96
C PRO A 38 -19.46 39.40 -12.20
N GLY A 39 -20.69 38.87 -12.39
CA GLY A 39 -21.73 39.36 -13.34
C GLY A 39 -22.12 38.30 -14.40
N ASP A 40 -23.34 37.78 -14.57
CA ASP A 40 -24.74 38.26 -14.35
C ASP A 40 -25.17 39.39 -15.35
N SER A 41 -26.34 39.41 -16.01
CA SER A 41 -27.61 38.63 -15.89
C SER A 41 -28.48 38.70 -17.18
N HIS A 42 -29.36 37.69 -17.43
CA HIS A 42 -30.68 37.77 -18.14
C HIS A 42 -30.75 38.26 -19.63
N ASP A 43 -31.84 38.19 -20.42
CA ASP A 43 -33.01 37.27 -20.63
C ASP A 43 -33.60 37.59 -22.06
N ASP A 44 -34.64 37.02 -22.70
CA ASP A 44 -35.54 35.84 -22.59
C ASP A 44 -36.01 35.43 -24.02
N THR A 45 -36.62 34.24 -24.24
CA THR A 45 -37.86 34.12 -25.04
C THR A 45 -38.64 32.82 -24.78
N ASN A 46 -39.61 32.87 -23.85
CA ASN A 46 -40.59 31.83 -23.49
C ASN A 46 -41.60 31.52 -24.65
N PRO A 47 -42.25 30.33 -24.76
CA PRO A 47 -43.38 29.97 -23.88
C PRO A 47 -43.52 28.48 -23.42
N ASP A 48 -43.86 28.32 -22.14
CA ASP A 48 -44.87 27.41 -21.52
C ASP A 48 -45.81 26.59 -22.45
N ASN A 49 -46.40 25.43 -22.07
CA ASN A 49 -46.37 24.57 -20.87
C ASN A 49 -47.29 23.34 -21.12
N SER A 50 -46.95 22.12 -20.68
CA SER A 50 -47.88 21.14 -20.03
C SER A 50 -47.33 19.71 -19.93
N GLY A 51 -47.42 19.10 -18.74
CA GLY A 51 -47.61 17.65 -18.60
C GLY A 51 -46.40 16.79 -18.18
N ASN A 52 -46.16 16.68 -16.87
CA ASN A 52 -45.44 15.54 -16.30
C ASN A 52 -46.32 14.27 -16.34
N PRO A 53 -45.78 13.11 -16.73
CA PRO A 53 -45.72 12.03 -15.73
C PRO A 53 -44.45 11.17 -15.82
N SER A 54 -43.53 11.39 -14.88
CA SER A 54 -42.72 10.40 -14.17
C SER A 54 -42.50 9.05 -14.89
N ASP A 55 -41.49 8.99 -15.77
CA ASP A 55 -41.00 7.71 -16.30
C ASP A 55 -39.87 7.16 -15.42
N SER A 56 -39.80 5.83 -15.44
CA SER A 56 -38.96 4.94 -14.68
C SER A 56 -37.47 5.21 -14.92
N SER A 57 -36.73 5.50 -13.86
CA SER A 57 -35.38 4.96 -13.70
C SER A 57 -35.46 3.93 -12.58
N GLU A 58 -35.34 2.66 -12.96
CA GLU A 58 -35.35 1.55 -12.01
C GLU A 58 -34.07 1.61 -11.15
N PRO A 59 -34.15 1.39 -9.83
CA PRO A 59 -32.95 1.15 -9.05
C PRO A 59 -32.38 -0.23 -9.43
N ASP A 60 -31.19 -0.26 -10.03
CA ASP A 60 -30.44 -1.50 -10.22
C ASP A 60 -30.05 -2.08 -8.84
N ASP A 61 -30.88 -3.00 -8.32
CA ASP A 61 -30.64 -3.76 -7.08
C ASP A 61 -29.44 -4.72 -7.22
N ASN A 62 -28.23 -4.15 -7.28
CA ASN A 62 -27.00 -4.89 -7.06
C ASN A 62 -26.66 -4.89 -5.56
N ASP A 63 -27.23 -5.87 -4.84
CA ASP A 63 -26.72 -6.31 -3.55
C ASP A 63 -25.30 -6.89 -3.72
N GLY A 64 -24.34 -5.97 -3.75
CA GLY A 64 -22.93 -6.26 -3.65
C GLY A 64 -22.42 -5.77 -2.30
N ASN A 65 -22.80 -6.42 -1.19
CA ASN A 65 -22.17 -6.21 0.12
C ASN A 65 -20.70 -6.69 0.14
N SER A 66 -19.89 -6.03 -0.67
CA SER A 66 -18.44 -6.03 -0.55
C SER A 66 -18.09 -5.09 0.59
N ASP A 67 -17.80 -5.64 1.76
CA ASP A 67 -17.25 -4.89 2.89
C ASP A 67 -15.88 -4.32 2.49
N SER A 68 -15.86 -3.18 1.81
CA SER A 68 -14.71 -2.62 1.07
C SER A 68 -13.64 -2.00 1.98
N LYS A 69 -13.48 -2.57 3.18
CA LYS A 69 -12.52 -2.16 4.19
C LYS A 69 -11.11 -2.42 3.69
N SER A 70 -10.29 -1.38 3.75
CA SER A 70 -8.89 -1.38 3.36
C SER A 70 -8.06 -0.56 4.35
N GLY A 71 -6.75 -0.76 4.33
CA GLY A 71 -5.81 -0.12 5.23
C GLY A 71 -4.38 -0.14 4.72
N SER A 72 -3.54 0.62 5.41
CA SER A 72 -2.09 0.62 5.24
C SER A 72 -1.48 0.69 6.63
N GLY A 73 -0.45 -0.11 6.87
CA GLY A 73 0.18 -0.30 8.17
C GLY A 73 1.28 -1.35 8.05
N GLU A 74 1.81 -1.79 9.18
CA GLU A 74 2.92 -2.72 9.18
C GLU A 74 2.44 -4.17 9.30
N ALA A 75 3.11 -5.07 8.59
CA ALA A 75 3.03 -6.51 8.86
C ALA A 75 4.18 -6.91 9.77
N THR A 76 3.90 -7.79 10.73
CA THR A 76 4.87 -8.56 11.52
C THR A 76 4.52 -10.05 11.43
N TYR A 77 5.14 -10.90 12.25
CA TYR A 77 4.69 -12.29 12.39
C TYR A 77 4.74 -12.85 13.82
N TYR A 78 3.87 -13.84 14.06
CA TYR A 78 3.70 -14.58 15.31
C TYR A 78 3.52 -16.08 15.04
N GLU A 79 3.53 -16.89 16.10
CA GLU A 79 3.15 -18.32 16.05
C GLU A 79 1.65 -18.47 16.36
N PRO A 80 0.80 -18.95 15.43
CA PRO A 80 -0.62 -19.11 15.67
C PRO A 80 -0.94 -20.10 16.79
N GLY A 81 -2.02 -19.81 17.52
CA GLY A 81 -2.49 -20.59 18.66
C GLY A 81 -4.01 -20.63 18.75
N LEU A 82 -4.56 -20.62 19.97
CA LEU A 82 -5.98 -20.37 20.20
C LEU A 82 -6.27 -18.87 20.07
N GLY A 83 -6.70 -18.44 18.89
CA GLY A 83 -6.95 -17.03 18.59
C GLY A 83 -8.27 -16.51 19.16
N ALA A 84 -8.43 -15.18 19.19
CA ALA A 84 -9.62 -14.48 19.69
C ALA A 84 -10.93 -14.97 19.06
N CYS A 85 -10.91 -15.44 17.81
CA CYS A 85 -12.09 -16.01 17.15
C CYS A 85 -12.56 -17.35 17.75
N GLY A 86 -11.79 -17.97 18.64
CA GLY A 86 -12.14 -19.21 19.35
C GLY A 86 -11.70 -20.49 18.64
N TYR A 87 -10.87 -20.38 17.60
CA TYR A 87 -10.30 -21.51 16.86
C TYR A 87 -8.83 -21.69 17.23
N GLN A 88 -8.39 -22.94 17.27
CA GLN A 88 -6.98 -23.30 17.30
C GLN A 88 -6.46 -23.33 15.87
N ASN A 89 -5.46 -22.49 15.58
CA ASN A 89 -4.73 -22.49 14.32
C ASN A 89 -3.26 -22.86 14.56
N ASP A 90 -2.50 -23.11 13.49
CA ASP A 90 -1.07 -23.41 13.58
C ASP A 90 -0.19 -22.74 12.50
N ASN A 91 1.13 -22.90 12.66
CA ASN A 91 2.17 -22.27 11.84
C ASN A 91 2.32 -22.89 10.42
N THR A 92 1.37 -23.72 9.96
CA THR A 92 1.27 -24.20 8.57
C THR A 92 0.22 -23.43 7.74
N GLU A 93 -0.69 -22.70 8.39
CA GLU A 93 -1.79 -22.01 7.74
C GLU A 93 -1.45 -20.55 7.33
N TYR A 94 -2.13 -20.01 6.33
CA TYR A 94 -2.12 -18.57 6.03
C TYR A 94 -3.20 -17.84 6.84
N VAL A 95 -2.92 -17.65 8.13
CA VAL A 95 -3.77 -16.91 9.08
C VAL A 95 -3.09 -15.62 9.57
N ALA A 96 -3.87 -14.72 10.18
CA ALA A 96 -3.40 -13.46 10.72
C ALA A 96 -4.25 -12.96 11.91
N ALA A 97 -3.64 -12.08 12.71
CA ALA A 97 -4.29 -11.28 13.75
C ALA A 97 -4.46 -9.83 13.28
N ILE A 98 -5.65 -9.26 13.45
CA ILE A 98 -5.92 -7.85 13.13
C ILE A 98 -5.68 -6.95 14.35
N ASN A 99 -5.21 -5.71 14.15
CA ASN A 99 -5.03 -4.76 15.25
C ASN A 99 -6.35 -4.43 15.98
N ALA A 100 -6.27 -4.02 17.24
CA ALA A 100 -7.45 -3.76 18.09
C ALA A 100 -8.37 -2.62 17.61
N VAL A 101 -7.89 -1.69 16.78
CA VAL A 101 -8.70 -0.55 16.30
C VAL A 101 -9.58 -0.99 15.13
N ASP A 102 -8.98 -1.64 14.13
CA ASP A 102 -9.70 -2.12 12.96
C ASP A 102 -10.43 -3.45 13.22
N GLY A 103 -9.96 -4.26 14.19
CA GLY A 103 -10.59 -5.48 14.69
C GLY A 103 -11.54 -5.29 15.87
N SER A 104 -12.02 -4.06 16.10
CA SER A 104 -12.80 -3.68 17.30
C SER A 104 -14.14 -4.40 17.46
N ASP A 105 -14.78 -4.85 16.38
CA ASP A 105 -15.86 -5.85 16.44
C ASP A 105 -15.35 -7.21 15.94
N LYS A 106 -15.40 -8.20 16.84
CA LYS A 106 -15.03 -9.58 16.58
C LYS A 106 -15.95 -10.27 15.55
N ALA A 107 -17.25 -9.96 15.55
CA ALA A 107 -18.18 -10.57 14.62
C ALA A 107 -17.93 -10.08 13.18
N ALA A 108 -17.53 -8.82 13.00
CA ALA A 108 -17.18 -8.26 11.70
C ALA A 108 -15.89 -8.83 11.09
N PHE A 109 -14.86 -9.17 11.88
CA PHE A 109 -13.56 -9.60 11.33
C PHE A 109 -13.34 -11.11 11.27
N CYS A 110 -13.89 -11.91 12.20
CA CYS A 110 -13.55 -13.33 12.30
C CYS A 110 -13.94 -14.13 11.05
N GLY A 111 -12.96 -14.82 10.46
CA GLY A 111 -13.15 -15.61 9.24
C GLY A 111 -13.17 -14.80 7.94
N LYS A 112 -13.16 -13.46 7.98
CA LYS A 112 -12.92 -12.62 6.78
C LYS A 112 -11.54 -12.92 6.20
N LYS A 113 -11.39 -12.75 4.89
CA LYS A 113 -10.08 -12.81 4.25
C LYS A 113 -9.55 -11.42 3.99
N VAL A 114 -8.23 -11.32 3.94
CA VAL A 114 -7.50 -10.08 3.69
C VAL A 114 -6.45 -10.35 2.62
N CYS A 115 -6.53 -9.62 1.52
CA CYS A 115 -5.48 -9.57 0.50
C CYS A 115 -4.45 -8.50 0.91
N ILE A 116 -3.24 -8.94 1.21
CA ILE A 116 -2.11 -8.10 1.63
C ILE A 116 -1.14 -7.95 0.47
N THR A 117 -0.65 -6.72 0.24
CA THR A 117 0.37 -6.39 -0.76
C THR A 117 1.52 -5.65 -0.11
N TYR A 118 2.72 -6.21 -0.26
CA TYR A 118 4.00 -5.59 0.09
C TYR A 118 4.71 -5.19 -1.20
N LYS A 119 5.14 -3.93 -1.30
CA LYS A 119 5.74 -3.38 -2.53
C LYS A 119 7.26 -3.59 -2.63
N GLY A 120 7.93 -3.98 -1.55
CA GLY A 120 9.39 -3.91 -1.45
C GLY A 120 9.90 -2.47 -1.28
N THR A 121 11.19 -2.35 -1.00
CA THR A 121 11.97 -1.11 -1.09
C THR A 121 12.64 -0.99 -2.46
N GLU A 122 13.11 0.21 -2.82
CA GLU A 122 13.70 0.48 -4.15
C GLU A 122 15.03 -0.27 -4.39
N ASP A 123 15.80 -0.52 -3.34
CA ASP A 123 17.06 -1.29 -3.38
C ASP A 123 16.85 -2.80 -3.13
N GLY A 124 15.63 -3.21 -2.75
CA GLY A 124 15.30 -4.57 -2.36
C GLY A 124 15.82 -5.01 -0.99
N MET A 125 16.23 -4.06 -0.14
CA MET A 125 16.64 -4.28 1.25
C MET A 125 15.67 -3.62 2.22
N ASP A 126 15.10 -4.38 3.16
CA ASP A 126 14.17 -3.88 4.18
C ASP A 126 14.68 -4.31 5.56
N ASN A 127 14.75 -3.37 6.51
CA ASN A 127 15.48 -3.51 7.79
C ASN A 127 16.88 -4.17 7.66
N GLY A 128 17.57 -3.91 6.55
CA GLY A 128 18.91 -4.47 6.26
C GLY A 128 18.92 -5.93 5.75
N VAL A 129 17.76 -6.55 5.55
CA VAL A 129 17.60 -7.91 5.00
C VAL A 129 17.04 -7.83 3.59
N LYS A 130 17.49 -8.72 2.69
CA LYS A 130 17.00 -8.73 1.31
C LYS A 130 15.58 -9.26 1.25
N THR A 131 14.66 -8.48 0.69
CA THR A 131 13.26 -8.86 0.49
C THR A 131 12.90 -8.94 -1.00
N ARG A 132 11.62 -9.22 -1.29
CA ARG A 132 11.01 -9.08 -2.61
C ARG A 132 9.60 -8.50 -2.46
N PRO A 133 9.08 -7.77 -3.46
CA PRO A 133 7.65 -7.46 -3.53
C PRO A 133 6.82 -8.74 -3.55
N GLY A 134 5.62 -8.70 -2.96
CA GLY A 134 4.79 -9.89 -2.85
C GLY A 134 3.35 -9.63 -2.42
N LYS A 135 2.55 -10.69 -2.48
CA LYS A 135 1.15 -10.71 -2.05
C LYS A 135 0.83 -12.02 -1.34
N VAL A 136 -0.04 -11.94 -0.33
CA VAL A 136 -0.61 -13.10 0.36
C VAL A 136 -2.07 -12.81 0.68
N THR A 137 -2.92 -13.85 0.63
CA THR A 137 -4.28 -13.79 1.16
C THR A 137 -4.31 -14.60 2.45
N VAL A 138 -4.69 -13.96 3.55
CA VAL A 138 -4.80 -14.58 4.88
C VAL A 138 -6.25 -14.60 5.35
N THR A 139 -6.57 -15.50 6.29
CA THR A 139 -7.84 -15.46 7.03
C THR A 139 -7.60 -14.82 8.40
N LEU A 140 -8.48 -13.92 8.84
CA LEU A 140 -8.38 -13.33 10.18
C LEU A 140 -8.96 -14.30 11.23
N VAL A 141 -8.13 -14.69 12.20
CA VAL A 141 -8.48 -15.67 13.25
C VAL A 141 -8.22 -15.16 14.66
N ASP A 142 -7.53 -14.03 14.79
CA ASP A 142 -7.08 -13.49 16.07
C ASP A 142 -7.07 -11.95 16.10
N LEU A 143 -6.84 -11.37 17.27
CA LEU A 143 -6.76 -9.94 17.54
C LEU A 143 -5.38 -9.65 18.14
N CYS A 144 -4.62 -8.73 17.55
CA CYS A 144 -3.37 -8.22 18.11
C CYS A 144 -3.64 -6.94 18.94
N PRO A 145 -3.59 -6.98 20.28
CA PRO A 145 -3.96 -5.81 21.10
C PRO A 145 -2.89 -4.71 21.14
N GLY A 146 -1.64 -5.06 20.83
CA GLY A 146 -0.49 -4.13 20.81
C GLY A 146 -0.13 -3.59 19.43
N CYS A 147 -0.80 -4.05 18.36
CA CYS A 147 -0.55 -3.59 16.99
C CYS A 147 -1.19 -2.21 16.73
N ALA A 148 -0.56 -1.39 15.89
CA ALA A 148 -1.09 -0.05 15.56
C ALA A 148 -2.30 -0.14 14.63
N LYS A 149 -3.07 0.95 14.48
CA LYS A 149 -4.14 1.01 13.47
C LYS A 149 -3.52 0.81 12.08
N GLY A 150 -4.12 -0.06 11.26
CA GLY A 150 -3.61 -0.47 9.96
C GLY A 150 -2.70 -1.70 9.99
N ASP A 151 -2.10 -2.06 11.14
CA ASP A 151 -1.21 -3.23 11.25
C ASP A 151 -1.99 -4.56 11.17
N ILE A 152 -1.33 -5.59 10.65
CA ILE A 152 -1.82 -6.98 10.62
C ILE A 152 -0.64 -7.91 10.97
N ASP A 153 -0.77 -8.70 12.04
CA ASP A 153 0.27 -9.65 12.47
C ASP A 153 0.05 -11.01 11.80
N LEU A 154 1.08 -11.57 11.15
CA LEU A 154 0.93 -12.71 10.25
C LEU A 154 1.40 -14.03 10.87
N SER A 155 0.81 -15.14 10.45
CA SER A 155 1.48 -16.44 10.57
C SER A 155 2.86 -16.40 9.87
N HIS A 156 3.88 -17.06 10.45
CA HIS A 156 5.22 -17.17 9.87
C HIS A 156 5.22 -17.52 8.36
N PRO A 157 4.49 -18.55 7.87
CA PRO A 157 4.45 -18.87 6.45
C PRO A 157 3.82 -17.77 5.60
N ALA A 158 2.84 -17.01 6.10
CA ALA A 158 2.22 -15.90 5.37
C ALA A 158 3.17 -14.70 5.23
N PHE A 159 3.94 -14.36 6.27
CA PHE A 159 4.98 -13.32 6.18
C PHE A 159 6.09 -13.73 5.22
N LEU A 160 6.64 -14.96 5.37
CA LEU A 160 7.66 -15.51 4.48
C LEU A 160 7.18 -15.58 3.01
N LYS A 161 5.89 -15.81 2.78
CA LYS A 161 5.27 -15.73 1.45
C LYS A 161 5.29 -14.29 0.91
N LEU A 162 4.91 -13.32 1.74
CA LEU A 162 4.78 -11.88 1.44
C LEU A 162 6.11 -11.18 1.14
N THR A 163 7.10 -11.32 2.02
CA THR A 163 8.40 -10.60 1.97
C THR A 163 9.51 -11.41 1.30
N GLY A 164 9.43 -12.74 1.38
CA GLY A 164 10.47 -13.67 0.96
C GLY A 164 11.51 -14.04 2.01
N ASP A 165 11.54 -13.37 3.16
CA ASP A 165 12.41 -13.70 4.30
C ASP A 165 11.72 -13.29 5.62
N LEU A 166 12.02 -13.98 6.72
CA LEU A 166 11.54 -13.62 8.08
C LEU A 166 12.43 -12.54 8.72
N GLY A 167 13.66 -12.38 8.25
CA GLY A 167 14.67 -11.47 8.77
C GLY A 167 14.34 -9.96 8.83
N PRO A 168 13.50 -9.35 7.95
CA PRO A 168 13.15 -7.94 8.14
C PRO A 168 12.27 -7.70 9.38
N GLY A 169 11.60 -8.74 9.91
CA GLY A 169 10.80 -8.72 11.15
C GLY A 169 9.47 -7.95 11.08
N ARG A 170 9.50 -6.77 10.45
CA ARG A 170 8.41 -5.81 10.29
C ARG A 170 8.55 -5.14 8.92
N VAL A 171 7.45 -4.96 8.18
CA VAL A 171 7.46 -4.29 6.86
C VAL A 171 6.21 -3.45 6.62
N GLN A 172 6.35 -2.30 5.94
CA GLN A 172 5.22 -1.45 5.54
C GLN A 172 4.44 -2.10 4.38
N MET A 173 3.14 -2.32 4.56
CA MET A 173 2.27 -2.94 3.55
C MET A 173 0.91 -2.23 3.44
N SER A 174 0.11 -2.65 2.45
CA SER A 174 -1.27 -2.23 2.22
C SER A 174 -2.19 -3.44 2.08
N TRP A 175 -3.42 -3.35 2.57
CA TRP A 175 -4.37 -4.47 2.60
C TRP A 175 -5.81 -4.06 2.29
N GLN A 176 -6.61 -5.04 1.87
CA GLN A 176 -8.06 -4.92 1.70
C GLN A 176 -8.76 -6.24 2.04
N TYR A 177 -10.03 -6.18 2.40
CA TYR A 177 -10.88 -7.37 2.54
C TYR A 177 -11.07 -8.09 1.20
N CYS A 178 -11.23 -9.41 1.30
CA CYS A 178 -11.34 -10.42 0.25
C CYS A 178 -12.12 -11.65 0.77
#